data_AF-A0A0K0SS10-F1
#
_entry.id   AF-A0A0K0SS10-F1
#
_cell.length_a   1.000
_cell.length_b   1.000
_cell.length_c   1.000
_cell.angle_alpha   90.00
_cell.angle_beta   90.00
_cell.angle_gamma   90.00
#
_symmetry.space_group_name_H-M   'P 1'
#
loop_
_entity.id
_entity.type
_entity.pdbx_description
1 polymer ?
#
loop_
_entity_poly.entity_id
_entity_poly.type
_entity_poly.pdbx_seq_one_letter_code
_entity_poly.pdbx_strand_id
1 'polypeptide(L)'
;MFGLNTYLGGILFLACSPLWACLDQPSLQALADKEMQYLLQRIPPAFADAVSDQLIQGHMTAKASDTCQVRWQLTLPERDIAEARALLQAEPAKQIMLAAQGYQIPEQTNVEAEFTVDQATLQPLHPEVLQTAPLGKLRASVELMYAMLTQARTNSRQEAQLPWAQAELESVQTSCQQQFRADDSKKACACYSQGLAEKYSARQVKYNRYLLTNPYAFATGNGGEFKQLDKALQASCGLSSSSGLISN
;
A
#
# COMPACT_ATOMS: atom_id res chain seq x y z
N MET A 1 -19.41 75.26 -34.99
CA MET A 1 -19.23 75.34 -33.53
C MET A 1 -20.04 74.21 -32.90
N PHE A 2 -19.36 73.38 -32.10
CA PHE A 2 -19.80 72.36 -31.11
C PHE A 2 -21.30 71.99 -31.08
N GLY A 3 -21.75 70.74 -31.21
CA GLY A 3 -21.16 69.47 -30.83
C GLY A 3 -21.82 68.96 -29.54
N LEU A 4 -22.58 67.86 -29.60
CA LEU A 4 -22.74 66.87 -28.52
C LEU A 4 -23.60 65.71 -29.05
N ASN A 5 -22.90 64.60 -29.30
CA ASN A 5 -23.42 63.35 -29.82
C ASN A 5 -23.75 62.46 -28.62
N THR A 6 -25.00 62.03 -28.51
CA THR A 6 -25.52 61.21 -27.43
C THR A 6 -25.05 59.76 -27.60
N TYR A 7 -24.01 59.34 -26.87
CA TYR A 7 -23.61 57.93 -26.78
C TYR A 7 -24.38 57.25 -25.64
N LEU A 8 -25.54 56.68 -25.99
CA LEU A 8 -26.13 55.55 -25.28
C LEU A 8 -25.58 54.27 -25.91
N GLY A 9 -25.02 53.36 -25.12
CA GLY A 9 -24.86 51.98 -25.57
C GLY A 9 -23.67 51.23 -24.99
N GLY A 10 -23.96 50.39 -24.00
CA GLY A 10 -23.32 49.08 -23.88
C GLY A 10 -21.99 49.05 -23.12
N ILE A 11 -22.07 49.01 -21.79
CA ILE A 11 -21.05 48.33 -20.99
C ILE A 11 -21.20 46.84 -21.31
N LEU A 12 -20.40 46.35 -22.26
CA LEU A 12 -20.15 44.93 -22.48
C LEU A 12 -19.37 44.41 -21.26
N PHE A 13 -20.08 43.98 -20.23
CA PHE A 13 -19.52 43.04 -19.25
C PHE A 13 -19.24 41.74 -20.01
N LEU A 14 -18.00 41.59 -20.48
CA LEU A 14 -17.44 40.29 -20.79
C LEU A 14 -17.47 39.49 -19.48
N ALA A 15 -18.55 38.73 -19.27
CA ALA A 15 -18.59 37.65 -18.32
C ALA A 15 -17.52 36.65 -18.77
N CYS A 16 -16.32 36.79 -18.22
CA CYS A 16 -15.34 35.73 -18.21
C CYS A 16 -15.97 34.62 -17.38
N SER A 17 -16.67 33.70 -18.04
CA SER A 17 -17.12 32.46 -17.41
C SER A 17 -15.88 31.86 -16.75
N PRO A 18 -15.85 31.66 -15.43
CA PRO A 18 -14.78 30.88 -14.85
C PRO A 18 -14.79 29.55 -15.61
N LEU A 19 -13.68 29.21 -16.25
CA LEU A 19 -13.44 27.84 -16.66
C LEU A 19 -13.50 27.04 -15.37
N TRP A 20 -14.63 26.39 -15.11
CA TRP A 20 -14.76 25.48 -13.97
C TRP A 20 -13.76 24.37 -14.27
N ALA A 21 -12.60 24.42 -13.61
CA ALA A 21 -11.69 23.29 -13.59
C ALA A 21 -12.51 22.10 -13.09
N CYS A 22 -12.51 21.00 -13.85
CA CYS A 22 -13.30 19.83 -13.46
C CYS A 22 -13.03 19.40 -12.00
N LEU A 23 -11.81 19.58 -11.51
CA LEU A 23 -11.47 19.30 -10.12
C LEU A 23 -10.81 20.51 -9.48
N ASP A 24 -11.24 20.84 -8.27
CA ASP A 24 -10.57 21.79 -7.41
C ASP A 24 -9.46 21.10 -6.58
N GLN A 25 -8.62 21.91 -5.92
CA GLN A 25 -7.51 21.39 -5.13
C GLN A 25 -7.94 20.43 -4.00
N PRO A 26 -9.03 20.69 -3.25
CA PRO A 26 -9.57 19.73 -2.30
C PRO A 26 -9.95 18.38 -2.92
N SER A 27 -10.58 18.37 -4.10
CA SER A 27 -10.94 17.13 -4.80
C SER A 27 -9.70 16.34 -5.26
N LEU A 28 -8.66 17.04 -5.72
CA LEU A 28 -7.39 16.42 -6.08
C LEU A 28 -6.71 15.77 -4.88
N GLN A 29 -6.70 16.44 -3.72
CA GLN A 29 -6.15 15.88 -2.49
C GLN A 29 -6.95 14.65 -2.03
N ALA A 30 -8.29 14.75 -2.01
CA ALA A 30 -9.16 13.64 -1.63
C ALA A 30 -8.97 12.43 -2.57
N LEU A 31 -8.75 12.67 -3.86
CA LEU A 31 -8.47 11.61 -4.83
C LEU A 31 -7.10 10.94 -4.56
N ALA A 32 -6.04 11.72 -4.27
CA ALA A 32 -4.75 11.16 -3.89
C ALA A 32 -4.83 10.32 -2.61
N ASP A 33 -5.56 10.80 -1.59
CA ASP A 33 -5.76 10.10 -0.33
C ASP A 33 -6.52 8.77 -0.54
N LYS A 34 -7.54 8.79 -1.41
CA LYS A 34 -8.32 7.61 -1.78
C LYS A 34 -7.47 6.56 -2.51
N GLU A 35 -6.60 6.99 -3.43
CA GLU A 35 -5.67 6.09 -4.11
C GLU A 35 -4.63 5.50 -3.14
N MET A 36 -4.09 6.32 -2.23
CA MET A 36 -3.18 5.83 -1.20
C MET A 36 -3.87 4.81 -0.28
N GLN A 37 -5.11 5.08 0.13
CA GLN A 37 -5.90 4.16 0.94
C GLN A 37 -6.20 2.86 0.19
N TYR A 38 -6.52 2.92 -1.10
CA TYR A 38 -6.70 1.75 -1.95
C TYR A 38 -5.43 0.88 -1.96
N LEU A 39 -4.25 1.49 -2.13
CA LEU A 39 -2.98 0.78 -2.08
C LEU A 39 -2.72 0.16 -0.70
N LEU A 40 -2.93 0.91 0.39
CA LEU A 40 -2.71 0.43 1.76
C LEU A 40 -3.59 -0.78 2.13
N GLN A 41 -4.79 -0.89 1.53
CA GLN A 41 -5.70 -2.00 1.77
C GLN A 41 -5.33 -3.28 0.99
N ARG A 42 -4.58 -3.15 -0.11
CA ARG A 42 -4.33 -4.24 -1.06
C ARG A 42 -2.89 -4.69 -1.07
N ILE A 43 -1.96 -3.74 -1.04
CA ILE A 43 -0.55 -4.03 -1.16
C ILE A 43 -0.03 -4.68 0.13
N PRO A 44 0.85 -5.69 0.02
CA PRO A 44 1.50 -6.34 1.15
C PRO A 44 2.13 -5.36 2.18
N PRO A 45 2.25 -5.79 3.45
CA PRO A 45 2.51 -4.92 4.60
C PRO A 45 3.80 -4.10 4.54
N ALA A 46 4.81 -4.49 3.75
CA ALA A 46 6.02 -3.68 3.58
C ALA A 46 5.73 -2.31 2.96
N PHE A 47 4.67 -2.17 2.15
CA PHE A 47 4.23 -0.88 1.63
C PHE A 47 3.69 0.02 2.73
N ALA A 48 2.81 -0.52 3.58
CA ALA A 48 2.26 0.23 4.71
C ALA A 48 3.35 0.70 5.68
N ASP A 49 4.39 -0.10 5.89
CA ASP A 49 5.53 0.29 6.73
C ASP A 49 6.35 1.42 6.06
N ALA A 50 6.60 1.35 4.76
CA ALA A 50 7.29 2.42 4.02
C ALA A 50 6.47 3.73 3.97
N VAL A 51 5.13 3.66 3.90
CA VAL A 51 4.25 4.83 4.04
C VAL A 51 4.33 5.40 5.47
N SER A 52 4.27 4.54 6.50
CA SER A 52 4.37 4.96 7.90
C SER A 52 5.73 5.61 8.21
N ASP A 53 6.79 5.18 7.54
CA ASP A 53 8.14 5.75 7.64
C ASP A 53 8.29 7.04 6.81
N GLN A 54 7.20 7.53 6.20
CA GLN A 54 7.16 8.73 5.35
C GLN A 54 8.09 8.65 4.12
N LEU A 55 8.43 7.43 3.69
CA LEU A 55 9.31 7.20 2.54
C LEU A 55 8.56 7.23 1.21
N ILE A 56 7.23 7.09 1.26
CA ILE A 56 6.35 7.13 0.07
C ILE A 56 5.42 8.33 0.18
N GLN A 57 5.28 9.05 -0.92
CA GLN A 57 4.40 10.22 -1.02
C GLN A 57 3.62 10.18 -2.32
N GLY A 58 2.33 10.50 -2.26
CA GLY A 58 1.45 10.56 -3.44
C GLY A 58 0.95 11.98 -3.67
N HIS A 59 0.92 12.43 -4.93
CA HIS A 59 0.44 13.75 -5.31
C HIS A 59 -0.43 13.68 -6.57
N MET A 60 -1.57 14.37 -6.56
CA MET A 60 -2.49 14.50 -7.70
C MET A 60 -2.39 15.89 -8.32
N THR A 61 -2.31 15.93 -9.65
CA THR A 61 -2.40 17.17 -10.42
C THR A 61 -3.46 17.06 -11.50
N ALA A 62 -4.14 18.16 -11.80
CA ALA A 62 -5.00 18.25 -12.97
C ALA A 62 -4.14 18.43 -14.23
N LYS A 63 -4.44 17.68 -15.30
CA LYS A 63 -3.75 17.78 -16.58
C LYS A 63 -4.54 18.62 -17.60
N ALA A 64 -5.86 18.44 -17.62
CA ALA A 64 -6.76 19.16 -18.51
C ALA A 64 -8.07 19.48 -17.79
N SER A 65 -8.52 20.74 -17.87
CA SER A 65 -9.69 21.24 -17.13
C SER A 65 -11.02 20.79 -17.74
N ASP A 66 -11.03 20.45 -19.03
CA ASP A 66 -12.22 20.10 -19.83
C ASP A 66 -12.59 18.61 -19.77
N THR A 67 -11.63 17.73 -19.43
CA THR A 67 -11.78 16.27 -19.52
C THR A 67 -11.59 15.56 -18.17
N CYS A 68 -11.54 16.28 -17.05
CA CYS A 68 -11.31 15.70 -15.71
C CYS A 68 -10.10 14.76 -15.66
N GLN A 69 -9.10 15.03 -16.50
CA GLN A 69 -7.91 14.21 -16.60
C GLN A 69 -6.95 14.62 -15.49
N VAL A 70 -6.52 13.62 -14.73
CA VAL A 70 -5.56 13.79 -13.64
C VAL A 70 -4.28 13.04 -13.94
N ARG A 71 -3.21 13.47 -13.29
CA ARG A 71 -1.97 12.74 -13.15
C ARG A 71 -1.73 12.45 -11.67
N TRP A 72 -1.57 11.19 -11.35
CA TRP A 72 -1.06 10.75 -10.06
C TRP A 72 0.43 10.49 -10.16
N GLN A 73 1.19 11.12 -9.28
CA GLN A 73 2.61 10.85 -9.08
C GLN A 73 2.79 10.20 -7.72
N LEU A 74 3.52 9.08 -7.69
CA LEU A 74 3.90 8.38 -6.47
C LEU A 74 5.42 8.32 -6.40
N THR A 75 5.98 8.86 -5.31
CA THR A 75 7.41 8.81 -5.04
C THR A 75 7.72 7.56 -4.23
N LEU A 76 8.61 6.73 -4.75
CA LEU A 76 9.04 5.46 -4.17
C LEU A 76 10.50 5.54 -3.72
N PRO A 77 10.90 4.81 -2.66
CA PRO A 77 12.27 4.81 -2.18
C PRO A 77 13.19 4.09 -3.17
N GLU A 78 14.32 4.70 -3.52
CA GLU A 78 15.30 4.10 -4.44
C GLU A 78 15.83 2.75 -3.91
N ARG A 79 16.04 2.66 -2.59
CA ARG A 79 16.46 1.41 -1.92
C ARG A 79 15.47 0.27 -2.18
N ASP A 80 14.18 0.53 -2.10
CA ASP A 80 13.12 -0.47 -2.29
C ASP A 80 13.09 -0.94 -3.75
N ILE A 81 13.24 -0.02 -4.70
CA ILE A 81 13.35 -0.33 -6.12
C ILE A 81 14.59 -1.18 -6.40
N ALA A 82 15.74 -0.81 -5.85
CA ALA A 82 16.99 -1.52 -6.05
C ALA A 82 16.93 -2.95 -5.48
N GLU A 83 16.39 -3.12 -4.27
CA GLU A 83 16.20 -4.43 -3.65
C GLU A 83 15.25 -5.31 -4.47
N ALA A 84 14.09 -4.79 -4.91
CA ALA A 84 13.15 -5.54 -5.73
C ALA A 84 13.75 -5.95 -7.09
N ARG A 85 14.55 -5.07 -7.71
CA ARG A 85 15.27 -5.39 -8.95
C ARG A 85 16.28 -6.51 -8.75
N ALA A 86 17.07 -6.45 -7.68
CA ALA A 86 18.03 -7.49 -7.35
C ALA A 86 17.35 -8.86 -7.10
N LEU A 87 16.23 -8.86 -6.39
CA LEU A 87 15.41 -10.06 -6.17
C LEU A 87 14.88 -10.64 -7.48
N LEU A 88 14.44 -9.80 -8.42
CA LEU A 88 13.92 -10.26 -9.71
C LEU A 88 15.03 -10.83 -10.61
N GLN A 89 16.20 -10.19 -10.61
CA GLN A 89 17.37 -10.64 -11.37
C GLN A 89 17.93 -11.98 -10.86
N ALA A 90 17.77 -12.27 -9.55
CA ALA A 90 18.14 -13.56 -8.98
C ALA A 90 17.23 -14.72 -9.46
N GLU A 91 16.04 -14.42 -10.01
CA GLU A 91 15.08 -15.40 -10.52
C GLU A 91 14.68 -15.12 -11.99
N PRO A 92 15.56 -15.36 -12.98
CA PRO A 92 15.32 -14.98 -14.39
C PRO A 92 14.03 -15.57 -14.99
N ALA A 93 13.68 -16.81 -14.62
CA ALA A 93 12.45 -17.45 -15.08
C ALA A 93 11.20 -16.68 -14.61
N LYS A 94 11.21 -16.20 -13.37
CA LYS A 94 10.13 -15.40 -12.80
C LYS A 94 10.05 -14.02 -13.45
N GLN A 95 11.20 -13.41 -13.73
CA GLN A 95 11.25 -12.16 -14.49
C GLN A 95 10.54 -12.29 -15.83
N ILE A 96 10.86 -13.33 -16.61
CA ILE A 96 10.23 -13.59 -17.92
C ILE A 96 8.73 -13.82 -17.76
N MET A 97 8.31 -14.66 -16.81
CA MET A 97 6.91 -14.97 -16.56
C MET A 97 6.08 -13.75 -16.17
N LEU A 98 6.61 -12.87 -15.30
CA LEU A 98 5.93 -11.65 -14.86
C LEU A 98 5.86 -10.61 -15.98
N ALA A 99 6.96 -10.44 -16.73
CA ALA A 99 7.00 -9.54 -17.87
C ALA A 99 5.97 -9.95 -18.96
N ALA A 100 5.82 -11.25 -19.22
CA ALA A 100 4.81 -11.77 -20.15
C ALA A 100 3.36 -11.45 -19.74
N GLN A 101 3.12 -11.21 -18.44
CA GLN A 101 1.80 -10.82 -17.90
C GLN A 101 1.61 -9.30 -17.83
N GLY A 102 2.61 -8.52 -18.25
CA GLY A 102 2.61 -7.06 -18.23
C GLY A 102 3.14 -6.43 -16.94
N TYR A 103 3.56 -7.25 -15.96
CA TYR A 103 4.15 -6.75 -14.72
C TYR A 103 5.58 -6.25 -14.94
N GLN A 104 5.92 -5.16 -14.26
CA GLN A 104 7.26 -4.59 -14.23
C GLN A 104 7.54 -3.97 -12.86
N ILE A 105 8.81 -3.96 -12.45
CA ILE A 105 9.25 -3.17 -11.29
C ILE A 105 9.49 -1.73 -11.76
N PRO A 106 9.09 -0.71 -10.98
CA PRO A 106 9.45 0.67 -11.26
C PRO A 106 10.94 0.85 -11.57
N GLU A 107 11.26 1.63 -12.60
CA GLU A 107 12.65 1.93 -12.95
C GLU A 107 13.18 3.20 -12.27
N GLN A 108 12.25 4.07 -11.86
CA GLN A 108 12.50 5.40 -11.32
C GLN A 108 11.75 5.58 -10.00
N THR A 109 12.23 6.49 -9.16
CA THR A 109 11.61 6.83 -7.88
C THR A 109 10.26 7.51 -8.08
N ASN A 110 10.11 8.37 -9.07
CA ASN A 110 8.83 8.98 -9.42
C ASN A 110 8.12 8.10 -10.46
N VAL A 111 7.03 7.46 -10.06
CA VAL A 111 6.14 6.75 -10.99
C VAL A 111 4.84 7.52 -11.16
N GLU A 112 4.34 7.56 -12.39
CA GLU A 112 3.20 8.37 -12.75
C GLU A 112 2.16 7.57 -13.51
N ALA A 113 0.89 7.91 -13.29
CA ALA A 113 -0.23 7.41 -14.07
C ALA A 113 -1.20 8.55 -14.38
N GLU A 114 -1.64 8.61 -15.63
CA GLU A 114 -2.67 9.55 -16.06
C GLU A 114 -3.97 8.79 -16.31
N PHE A 115 -5.08 9.32 -15.80
CA PHE A 115 -6.40 8.70 -15.94
C PHE A 115 -7.49 9.76 -15.81
N THR A 116 -8.70 9.40 -16.20
CA THR A 116 -9.87 10.28 -16.14
C THR A 116 -10.79 9.86 -15.00
N VAL A 117 -11.34 10.84 -14.29
CA VAL A 117 -12.26 10.60 -13.18
C VAL A 117 -13.65 11.18 -13.41
N ASP A 118 -14.63 10.53 -12.79
CA ASP A 118 -15.96 11.09 -12.58
C ASP A 118 -15.89 12.16 -11.46
N GLN A 119 -16.30 13.38 -11.78
CA GLN A 119 -16.23 14.52 -10.87
C GLN A 119 -17.10 14.34 -9.61
N ALA A 120 -18.26 13.69 -9.73
CA ALA A 120 -19.21 13.56 -8.64
C ALA A 120 -18.80 12.48 -7.63
N THR A 121 -18.12 11.43 -8.10
CA THR A 121 -17.77 10.25 -7.29
C THR A 121 -16.28 10.13 -6.98
N LEU A 122 -15.44 10.91 -7.68
CA LEU A 122 -13.98 10.84 -7.64
C LEU A 122 -13.49 9.40 -7.88
N GLN A 123 -14.07 8.72 -8.86
CA GLN A 123 -13.70 7.37 -9.28
C GLN A 123 -13.13 7.41 -10.70
N PRO A 124 -12.17 6.53 -11.05
CA PRO A 124 -11.76 6.34 -12.43
C PRO A 124 -12.97 5.98 -13.32
N LEU A 125 -13.09 6.62 -14.49
CA LEU A 125 -14.19 6.37 -15.44
C LEU A 125 -14.10 5.00 -16.12
N HIS A 126 -12.88 4.45 -16.22
CA HIS A 126 -12.62 3.20 -16.90
C HIS A 126 -12.07 2.15 -15.94
N PRO A 127 -12.26 0.85 -16.24
CA PRO A 127 -11.63 -0.21 -15.47
C PRO A 127 -10.10 -0.08 -15.48
N GLU A 128 -9.54 0.09 -14.29
CA GLU A 128 -8.10 0.25 -14.08
C GLU A 128 -7.40 -1.11 -14.01
N VAL A 129 -7.25 -1.75 -15.17
CA VAL A 129 -6.68 -3.08 -15.32
C VAL A 129 -5.22 -3.00 -15.79
N LEU A 130 -4.35 -3.84 -15.21
CA LEU A 130 -2.90 -3.88 -15.47
C LEU A 130 -2.53 -3.78 -16.95
N GLN A 131 -3.20 -4.54 -17.82
CA GLN A 131 -2.83 -4.67 -19.23
C GLN A 131 -3.24 -3.47 -20.09
N THR A 132 -4.23 -2.69 -19.66
CA THR A 132 -4.93 -1.74 -20.54
C THR A 132 -4.98 -0.32 -20.01
N ALA A 133 -4.74 -0.10 -18.71
CA ALA A 133 -4.92 1.20 -18.08
C ALA A 133 -3.66 1.66 -17.33
N PRO A 134 -3.23 2.92 -17.50
CA PRO A 134 -2.01 3.44 -16.84
C PRO A 134 -2.04 3.34 -15.31
N LEU A 135 -3.16 3.67 -14.67
CA LEU A 135 -3.29 3.59 -13.22
C LEU A 135 -3.35 2.13 -12.75
N GLY A 136 -4.04 1.26 -13.49
CA GLY A 136 -3.97 -0.20 -13.30
C GLY A 136 -2.52 -0.73 -13.33
N LYS A 137 -1.72 -0.31 -14.31
CA LYS A 137 -0.31 -0.69 -14.45
C LYS A 137 0.55 -0.18 -13.29
N LEU A 138 0.37 1.08 -12.87
CA LEU A 138 1.09 1.64 -11.73
C LEU A 138 0.79 0.87 -10.45
N ARG A 139 -0.50 0.69 -10.12
CA ARG A 139 -0.94 -0.05 -8.92
C ARG A 139 -0.33 -1.45 -8.86
N ALA A 140 -0.42 -2.19 -9.96
CA ALA A 140 0.11 -3.55 -10.07
C ALA A 140 1.65 -3.62 -9.99
N SER A 141 2.36 -2.62 -10.53
CA SER A 141 3.82 -2.53 -10.45
C SER A 141 4.29 -2.29 -9.00
N VAL A 142 3.62 -1.38 -8.29
CA VAL A 142 3.91 -1.11 -6.86
C VAL A 142 3.53 -2.31 -6.00
N GLU A 143 2.40 -2.95 -6.28
CA GLU A 143 1.95 -4.16 -5.58
C GLU A 143 2.96 -5.30 -5.71
N LEU A 144 3.41 -5.60 -6.93
CA LEU A 144 4.42 -6.63 -7.17
C LEU A 144 5.71 -6.31 -6.43
N MET A 145 6.20 -5.06 -6.52
CA MET A 145 7.43 -4.64 -5.87
C MET A 145 7.36 -4.90 -4.35
N TYR A 146 6.31 -4.42 -3.68
CA TYR A 146 6.17 -4.60 -2.24
C TYR A 146 5.77 -6.02 -1.81
N ALA A 147 5.17 -6.83 -2.70
CA ALA A 147 5.00 -8.25 -2.48
C ALA A 147 6.34 -8.98 -2.41
N MET A 148 7.27 -8.64 -3.30
CA MET A 148 8.63 -9.20 -3.29
C MET A 148 9.40 -8.76 -2.05
N LEU A 149 9.33 -7.47 -1.69
CA LEU A 149 10.01 -6.94 -0.51
C LEU A 149 9.45 -7.53 0.79
N THR A 150 8.13 -7.68 0.92
CA THR A 150 7.50 -8.31 2.08
C THR A 150 8.07 -9.71 2.31
N GLN A 151 8.26 -10.48 1.24
CA GLN A 151 8.81 -11.83 1.31
C GLN A 151 10.30 -11.85 1.62
N ALA A 152 11.10 -11.04 0.94
CA ALA A 152 12.53 -11.02 1.15
C ALA A 152 12.89 -10.57 2.58
N ARG A 153 12.07 -9.68 3.15
CA ARG A 153 12.31 -9.10 4.46
C ARG A 153 11.78 -9.93 5.64
N THR A 154 11.15 -11.09 5.41
CA THR A 154 10.68 -11.94 6.53
C THR A 154 11.80 -12.58 7.32
N ASN A 155 12.93 -12.85 6.66
CA ASN A 155 14.09 -13.54 7.23
C ASN A 155 15.39 -12.74 7.09
N SER A 156 15.34 -11.52 6.52
CA SER A 156 16.53 -10.69 6.42
C SER A 156 17.05 -10.41 7.83
N ARG A 157 18.33 -10.72 8.09
CA ARG A 157 18.99 -10.31 9.34
C ARG A 157 19.03 -8.77 9.33
N GLN A 158 18.06 -8.11 9.95
CA GLN A 158 18.18 -6.69 10.25
C GLN A 158 19.35 -6.50 11.22
N GLU A 159 20.13 -5.45 11.01
CA GLU A 159 21.10 -4.95 11.98
C GLU A 159 20.38 -4.68 13.30
N ALA A 160 20.99 -5.13 14.41
CA ALA A 160 20.55 -5.01 15.81
C ALA A 160 19.03 -4.84 16.00
N GLN A 161 18.32 -5.93 16.31
CA GLN A 161 16.91 -5.86 16.69
C GLN A 161 16.72 -4.81 17.80
N LEU A 162 16.14 -3.67 17.45
CA LEU A 162 15.67 -2.72 18.43
C LEU A 162 14.59 -3.41 19.27
N PRO A 163 14.57 -3.20 20.60
CA PRO A 163 13.46 -3.64 21.43
C PRO A 163 12.15 -3.12 20.83
N TRP A 164 11.14 -3.99 20.77
CA TRP A 164 9.83 -3.60 20.25
C TRP A 164 9.25 -2.46 21.07
N ALA A 165 8.60 -1.53 20.39
CA ALA A 165 7.81 -0.51 21.07
C ALA A 165 6.63 -1.15 21.80
N GLN A 166 6.18 -0.51 22.88
CA GLN A 166 5.06 -0.99 23.68
C GLN A 166 3.79 -1.19 22.82
N ALA A 167 3.52 -0.28 21.88
CA ALA A 167 2.40 -0.39 20.96
C ALA A 167 2.47 -1.64 20.05
N GLU A 168 3.67 -2.08 19.67
CA GLU A 168 3.87 -3.28 18.85
C GLU A 168 3.58 -4.55 19.66
N LEU A 169 4.05 -4.60 20.91
CA LEU A 169 3.74 -5.68 21.85
C LEU A 169 2.22 -5.76 22.10
N GLU A 170 1.58 -4.63 22.40
CA GLU A 170 0.14 -4.56 22.63
C GLU A 170 -0.68 -5.03 21.42
N SER A 171 -0.30 -4.59 20.22
CA SER A 171 -0.94 -5.03 18.97
C SER A 171 -0.89 -6.56 18.78
N VAL A 172 0.27 -7.17 19.06
CA VAL A 172 0.42 -8.63 18.99
C VAL A 172 -0.36 -9.33 20.11
N GLN A 173 -0.39 -8.77 21.31
CA GLN A 173 -1.15 -9.32 22.42
C GLN A 173 -2.65 -9.29 22.16
N THR A 174 -3.19 -8.18 21.64
CA THR A 174 -4.59 -8.07 21.24
C THR A 174 -4.94 -9.10 20.16
N SER A 175 -4.10 -9.24 19.13
CA SER A 175 -4.30 -10.25 18.09
C SER A 175 -4.28 -11.67 18.67
N CYS A 176 -3.35 -11.96 19.58
CA CYS A 176 -3.28 -13.24 20.27
C CYS A 176 -4.55 -13.55 21.08
N GLN A 177 -5.07 -12.57 21.83
CA GLN A 177 -6.29 -12.74 22.64
C GLN A 177 -7.54 -13.00 21.78
N GLN A 178 -7.55 -12.50 20.54
CA GLN A 178 -8.62 -12.75 19.57
C GLN A 178 -8.51 -14.14 18.95
N GLN A 179 -7.28 -14.61 18.70
CA GLN A 179 -7.03 -15.85 17.96
C GLN A 179 -7.02 -17.10 18.86
N PHE A 180 -6.57 -16.96 20.10
CA PHE A 180 -6.28 -18.08 20.99
C PHE A 180 -7.06 -18.04 22.30
N ARG A 181 -7.16 -19.20 22.95
CA ARG A 181 -7.72 -19.37 24.29
C ARG A 181 -6.63 -19.87 25.24
N ALA A 182 -6.68 -19.40 26.49
CA ALA A 182 -5.85 -19.82 27.61
C ALA A 182 -6.55 -19.48 28.93
N ASP A 183 -6.16 -20.15 30.02
CA ASP A 183 -6.72 -19.92 31.36
C ASP A 183 -6.49 -18.48 31.84
N ASP A 184 -5.28 -17.95 31.60
CA ASP A 184 -4.95 -16.53 31.74
C ASP A 184 -4.50 -15.97 30.39
N SER A 185 -5.46 -15.51 29.61
CA SER A 185 -5.23 -15.00 28.25
C SER A 185 -4.26 -13.80 28.22
N LYS A 186 -4.27 -12.93 29.24
CA LYS A 186 -3.35 -11.78 29.28
C LYS A 186 -1.91 -12.25 29.47
N LYS A 187 -1.67 -13.12 30.44
CA LYS A 187 -0.33 -13.66 30.72
C LYS A 187 0.20 -14.53 29.58
N ALA A 188 -0.65 -15.39 29.01
CA ALA A 188 -0.29 -16.26 27.89
C ALA A 188 0.09 -15.44 26.64
N CYS A 189 -0.70 -14.41 26.31
CA CYS A 189 -0.40 -13.55 25.16
C CYS A 189 0.81 -12.64 25.39
N ALA A 190 1.08 -12.22 26.64
CA ALA A 190 2.32 -11.53 26.98
C ALA A 190 3.55 -12.43 26.73
N CYS A 191 3.54 -13.66 27.26
CA CYS A 191 4.57 -14.68 27.01
C CYS A 191 4.81 -14.89 25.50
N TYR A 192 3.73 -15.06 24.74
CA TYR A 192 3.82 -15.29 23.30
C TYR A 192 4.40 -14.09 22.55
N SER A 193 3.95 -12.86 22.85
CA SER A 193 4.49 -11.65 22.24
C SER A 193 5.98 -11.43 22.55
N GLN A 194 6.42 -11.73 23.77
CA GLN A 194 7.82 -11.62 24.19
C GLN A 194 8.70 -12.64 23.48
N GLY A 195 8.27 -13.90 23.41
CA GLY A 195 9.02 -14.95 22.70
C GLY A 195 9.18 -14.67 21.21
N LEU A 196 8.21 -14.00 20.58
CA LEU A 196 8.36 -13.52 19.19
C LEU A 196 9.39 -12.40 19.09
N ALA A 197 9.34 -11.43 20.01
CA ALA A 197 10.24 -10.28 20.02
C ALA A 197 11.71 -10.67 20.25
N GLU A 198 11.97 -11.79 20.91
CA GLU A 198 13.33 -12.34 21.09
C GLU A 198 14.01 -12.79 19.78
N LYS A 199 13.24 -13.07 18.72
CA LYS A 199 13.76 -13.66 17.47
C LYS A 199 13.49 -12.81 16.23
N TYR A 200 12.42 -12.03 16.24
CA TYR A 200 11.98 -11.26 15.09
C TYR A 200 11.71 -9.80 15.47
N SER A 201 11.91 -8.88 14.52
CA SER A 201 11.36 -7.53 14.63
C SER A 201 9.84 -7.55 14.45
N ALA A 202 9.14 -6.52 14.94
CA ALA A 202 7.69 -6.43 14.79
C ALA A 202 7.25 -6.49 13.32
N ARG A 203 8.01 -5.85 12.42
CA ARG A 203 7.78 -5.92 10.97
C ARG A 203 7.95 -7.32 10.41
N GLN A 204 9.00 -8.05 10.83
CA GLN A 204 9.18 -9.44 10.42
C GLN A 204 8.02 -10.32 10.86
N VAL A 205 7.50 -10.14 12.08
CA VAL A 205 6.32 -10.88 12.55
C VAL A 205 5.09 -10.52 11.71
N LYS A 206 4.87 -9.23 11.41
CA LYS A 206 3.79 -8.76 10.54
C LYS A 206 3.88 -9.38 9.14
N TYR A 207 5.07 -9.40 8.54
CA TYR A 207 5.29 -9.96 7.21
C TYR A 207 5.10 -11.47 7.20
N ASN A 208 5.70 -12.19 8.13
CA ASN A 208 5.53 -13.65 8.23
C ASN A 208 4.05 -14.01 8.40
N ARG A 209 3.31 -13.34 9.29
CA ARG A 209 1.86 -13.56 9.46
C ARG A 209 1.07 -13.32 8.18
N TYR A 210 1.38 -12.25 7.44
CA TYR A 210 0.75 -11.99 6.15
C TYR A 210 1.00 -13.12 5.15
N LEU A 211 2.24 -13.64 5.06
CA LEU A 211 2.53 -14.77 4.17
C LEU A 211 1.83 -16.06 4.60
N LEU A 212 1.56 -16.26 5.89
CA LEU A 212 0.83 -17.42 6.39
C LEU A 212 -0.66 -17.42 6.02
N THR A 213 -1.26 -16.24 5.95
CA THR A 213 -2.71 -16.09 5.70
C THR A 213 -3.03 -15.86 4.23
N ASN A 214 -2.04 -15.49 3.41
CA ASN A 214 -2.24 -15.26 1.99
C ASN A 214 -1.71 -16.45 1.16
N PRO A 215 -2.58 -17.30 0.59
CA PRO A 215 -2.17 -18.47 -0.19
C PRO A 215 -1.47 -18.11 -1.51
N TYR A 216 -1.58 -16.85 -1.95
CA TYR A 216 -0.94 -16.32 -3.16
C TYR A 216 0.32 -15.51 -2.85
N ALA A 217 0.66 -15.33 -1.57
CA ALA A 217 1.96 -14.84 -1.21
C ALA A 217 3.00 -15.80 -1.78
N PHE A 218 3.83 -15.29 -2.69
CA PHE A 218 4.65 -16.12 -3.56
C PHE A 218 5.43 -17.15 -2.71
N ALA A 219 5.28 -18.42 -3.09
CA ALA A 219 5.76 -19.57 -2.36
C ALA A 219 7.30 -19.63 -2.33
N THR A 220 7.91 -18.75 -1.54
CA THR A 220 9.27 -18.95 -1.08
C THR A 220 9.17 -19.86 0.14
N GLY A 221 10.07 -20.84 0.28
CA GLY A 221 10.17 -21.68 1.49
C GLY A 221 10.48 -20.88 2.79
N ASN A 222 10.40 -19.56 2.73
CA ASN A 222 10.59 -18.62 3.81
C ASN A 222 9.41 -18.71 4.79
N GLY A 223 9.74 -18.83 6.08
CA GLY A 223 8.75 -18.88 7.16
C GLY A 223 8.59 -20.26 7.81
N GLY A 224 9.35 -21.27 7.38
CA GLY A 224 9.40 -22.57 8.09
C GLY A 224 9.84 -22.44 9.55
N GLU A 225 10.92 -21.69 9.80
CA GLU A 225 11.42 -21.38 11.14
C GLU A 225 10.40 -20.57 11.95
N PHE A 226 9.77 -19.56 11.32
CA PHE A 226 8.73 -18.77 11.96
C PHE A 226 7.52 -19.65 12.37
N LYS A 227 7.05 -20.53 11.48
CA LYS A 227 5.96 -21.48 11.79
C LYS A 227 6.31 -22.42 12.94
N GLN A 228 7.55 -22.88 13.01
CA GLN A 228 8.02 -23.74 14.10
C GLN A 228 8.06 -22.98 15.42
N LEU A 229 8.62 -21.76 15.43
CA LEU A 229 8.64 -20.90 16.61
C LEU A 229 7.22 -20.55 17.06
N ASP A 230 6.35 -20.16 16.14
CA ASP A 230 4.96 -19.80 16.41
C ASP A 230 4.22 -20.94 17.14
N LYS A 231 4.32 -22.17 16.63
CA LYS A 231 3.75 -23.36 17.28
C LYS A 231 4.39 -23.67 18.63
N ALA A 232 5.71 -23.54 18.73
CA ALA A 232 6.42 -23.78 19.98
C ALA A 232 5.99 -22.79 21.07
N LEU A 233 5.87 -21.50 20.73
CA LEU A 233 5.42 -20.46 21.65
C LEU A 233 3.95 -20.62 22.03
N GLN A 234 3.09 -21.02 21.09
CA GLN A 234 1.69 -21.33 21.41
C GLN A 234 1.62 -22.44 22.47
N ALA A 235 2.35 -23.54 22.27
CA ALA A 235 2.39 -24.64 23.22
C ALA A 235 3.00 -24.23 24.57
N SER A 236 4.15 -23.55 24.58
CA SER A 236 4.85 -23.18 25.82
C SER A 236 4.13 -22.11 26.64
N CYS A 237 3.37 -21.23 25.98
CA CYS A 237 2.60 -20.19 26.66
C CYS A 237 1.16 -20.63 27.00
N GLY A 238 0.80 -21.90 26.77
CA GLY A 238 -0.51 -22.45 27.10
C GLY A 238 -1.66 -21.93 26.21
N LEU A 239 -1.34 -21.54 24.97
CA LEU A 239 -2.32 -21.07 23.99
C LEU A 239 -2.87 -22.25 23.19
N SER A 240 -4.19 -22.27 23.02
CA SER A 240 -4.91 -23.22 22.15
C SER A 240 -5.73 -22.46 21.11
N SER A 241 -5.84 -23.00 19.90
CA SER A 241 -6.65 -22.37 18.84
C SER A 241 -8.10 -22.22 19.30
N SER A 242 -8.71 -21.06 19.06
CA SER A 242 -10.15 -20.85 19.30
C SER A 242 -11.02 -21.57 18.26
N SER A 243 -10.85 -22.88 18.09
CA SER A 243 -11.72 -23.68 17.22
C SER A 243 -13.05 -23.96 17.94
N GLY A 244 -14.00 -23.05 17.78
CA GLY A 244 -15.39 -23.19 18.22
C GLY A 244 -16.33 -22.38 17.33
N LEU A 245 -17.06 -23.10 16.46
CA LEU A 245 -18.23 -22.68 15.66
C LEU A 245 -17.98 -21.84 14.39
N ILE A 246 -17.60 -22.52 13.29
CA ILE A 246 -18.32 -22.36 12.02
C ILE A 246 -18.62 -23.76 11.49
N SER A 247 -19.79 -24.28 11.87
CA SER A 247 -20.52 -25.24 11.06
C SER A 247 -21.65 -24.45 10.42
N ASN A 248 -21.60 -24.29 9.10
CA ASN A 248 -22.74 -24.10 8.21
C ASN A 248 -22.33 -24.70 6.87
#